data_AF-A0A3L8BL25-F1
#
_entry.id   AF-A0A3L8BL25-F1
#
_cell.length_a   1.000
_cell.length_b   1.000
_cell.length_c   1.000
_cell.angle_alpha   90.00
_cell.angle_beta   90.00
_cell.angle_gamma   90.00
#
_symmetry.space_group_name_H-M   'P 1'
#
loop_
_entity.id
_entity.type
_entity.pdbx_description
1 polymer ?
#
loop_
_entity_poly.entity_id
_entity_poly.type
_entity_poly.pdbx_seq_one_letter_code
_entity_poly.pdbx_strand_id
1 'polypeptide(L)'
;MELTEQLIGDCSPYIGNLVYDIDVRLVFVELLDGPESQNLKRRIVFPGIVSFHETNLLNQPEDDSIDDVVSIQRLDTNRLILTTYKKEILLNLTEEPFVEVID
;
A
#
# COMPACT_ATOMS: atom_id res chain seq x y z
N MET A 1 -3.12 -18.32 0.17
CA MET A 1 -3.19 -17.04 -0.55
C MET A 1 -2.27 -16.07 0.16
N GLU A 2 -1.44 -15.38 -0.61
CA GLU A 2 -0.58 -14.34 -0.06
C GLU A 2 -1.43 -13.12 0.35
N LEU A 3 -1.01 -12.39 1.38
CA LEU A 3 -1.70 -11.20 1.88
C LEU A 3 -1.88 -10.14 0.77
N THR A 4 -0.89 -10.03 -0.12
CA THR A 4 -0.96 -9.22 -1.34
C THR A 4 -2.22 -9.53 -2.17
N GLU A 5 -2.45 -10.80 -2.51
CA GLU A 5 -3.59 -11.24 -3.32
C GLU A 5 -4.92 -10.98 -2.62
N GLN A 6 -4.95 -11.11 -1.29
CA GLN A 6 -6.14 -10.86 -0.49
C GLN A 6 -6.53 -9.37 -0.49
N LEU A 7 -5.55 -8.48 -0.34
CA LEU A 7 -5.79 -7.04 -0.22
C LEU A 7 -5.98 -6.37 -1.59
N ILE A 8 -5.17 -6.73 -2.60
CA ILE A 8 -5.31 -6.21 -3.97
C ILE A 8 -6.56 -6.81 -4.64
N GLY A 9 -6.79 -8.12 -4.43
CA GLY A 9 -7.86 -8.86 -5.10
C GLY A 9 -7.70 -8.84 -6.63
N ASP A 10 -8.76 -8.43 -7.30
CA ASP A 10 -8.94 -8.31 -8.74
C ASP A 10 -8.69 -6.89 -9.27
N CYS A 11 -8.12 -6.01 -8.43
CA CYS A 11 -7.73 -4.65 -8.82
C CYS A 11 -6.34 -4.63 -9.48
N SER A 12 -6.05 -3.58 -10.26
CA SER A 12 -4.70 -3.32 -10.73
C SER A 12 -3.78 -2.95 -9.55
N PRO A 13 -2.49 -3.31 -9.56
CA PRO A 13 -1.56 -2.96 -8.48
C PRO A 13 -1.08 -1.50 -8.54
N TYR A 14 -1.41 -0.75 -9.60
CA TYR A 14 -0.98 0.64 -9.76
C TYR A 14 -1.53 1.54 -8.65
N ILE A 15 -0.64 2.33 -8.08
CA ILE A 15 -0.92 3.21 -6.94
C ILE A 15 -1.34 4.57 -7.48
N GLY A 16 -2.53 5.01 -7.12
CA GLY A 16 -2.99 6.39 -7.29
C GLY A 16 -2.51 7.27 -6.14
N ASN A 17 -2.67 6.79 -4.90
CA ASN A 17 -2.24 7.50 -3.69
C ASN A 17 -1.64 6.52 -2.68
N LEU A 18 -0.55 6.93 -2.03
CA LEU A 18 -0.01 6.28 -0.83
C LEU A 18 0.18 7.37 0.22
N VAL A 19 -0.59 7.28 1.30
CA VAL A 19 -0.65 8.35 2.32
C VAL A 19 -0.48 7.74 3.69
N TYR A 20 0.43 8.32 4.46
CA TYR A 20 0.48 8.14 5.91
C TYR A 20 -0.17 9.35 6.59
N ASP A 21 -1.28 9.12 7.26
CA ASP A 21 -1.97 10.13 8.06
C ASP A 21 -1.63 9.94 9.55
N ILE A 22 -0.88 10.90 10.10
CA ILE A 22 -0.40 10.86 11.48
C ILE A 22 -1.49 11.19 12.51
N ASP A 23 -2.51 11.96 12.14
CA ASP A 23 -3.55 12.42 13.06
C ASP A 23 -4.48 11.27 13.44
N VAL A 24 -4.80 10.43 12.45
CA VAL A 24 -5.62 9.22 12.62
C VAL A 24 -4.81 7.93 12.68
N ARG A 25 -3.47 8.03 12.57
CA ARG A 25 -2.52 6.90 12.64
C ARG A 25 -2.88 5.77 11.69
N LEU A 26 -3.03 6.08 10.41
CA LEU A 26 -3.29 5.09 9.38
C LEU A 26 -2.43 5.32 8.15
N VAL A 27 -2.07 4.23 7.48
CA VAL A 27 -1.55 4.29 6.11
C VAL A 27 -2.65 3.77 5.20
N PHE A 28 -2.85 4.41 4.05
CA PHE A 28 -3.69 3.84 3.01
C PHE A 28 -3.02 3.88 1.65
N VAL A 29 -3.36 2.90 0.83
CA VAL A 29 -2.94 2.79 -0.57
C VAL A 29 -4.20 2.73 -1.42
N GLU A 30 -4.40 3.70 -2.29
CA GLU A 30 -5.46 3.68 -3.28
C GLU A 30 -4.94 3.14 -4.59
N LEU A 31 -5.63 2.13 -5.10
CA LEU A 31 -5.31 1.42 -6.32
C LEU A 31 -6.17 1.92 -7.47
N LEU A 32 -5.55 2.00 -8.63
CA LEU A 32 -6.18 2.38 -9.89
C LEU A 32 -6.87 1.18 -10.54
N ASP A 33 -7.84 1.45 -11.41
CA ASP A 33 -8.43 0.43 -12.29
C ASP A 33 -7.48 -0.03 -13.41
N GLY A 34 -6.54 0.84 -13.80
CA GLY A 34 -5.47 0.58 -14.76
C GLY A 34 -4.67 1.84 -15.09
N PRO A 35 -3.59 1.73 -15.87
CA PRO A 35 -2.71 2.85 -16.19
C PRO A 35 -3.32 3.81 -17.23
N GLU A 36 -4.30 3.35 -18.01
CA GLU A 36 -4.96 4.12 -19.07
C GLU A 36 -6.04 5.06 -18.52
N SER A 37 -6.94 4.53 -17.68
CA SER A 37 -8.10 5.25 -17.14
C SER A 37 -7.80 5.95 -15.81
N GLN A 38 -6.90 5.38 -15.00
CA GLN A 38 -6.44 5.95 -13.74
C GLN A 38 -7.56 6.35 -12.77
N ASN A 39 -8.68 5.61 -12.77
CA ASN A 39 -9.73 5.84 -11.78
C ASN A 39 -9.36 5.11 -10.48
N LEU A 40 -9.52 5.79 -9.35
CA LEU A 40 -9.40 5.15 -8.03
C LEU A 40 -10.53 4.13 -7.87
N LYS A 41 -10.19 2.89 -7.53
CA LYS A 41 -11.15 1.78 -7.49
C LYS A 41 -11.19 1.06 -6.15
N ARG A 42 -10.05 1.00 -5.46
CA ARG A 42 -9.90 0.24 -4.22
C ARG A 42 -8.96 0.96 -3.28
N ARG A 43 -9.25 0.98 -1.99
CA ARG A 43 -8.33 1.45 -0.94
C ARG A 43 -7.96 0.31 -0.02
N ILE A 44 -6.67 0.07 0.17
CA ILE A 44 -6.14 -0.80 1.21
C ILE A 44 -5.81 0.10 2.41
N VAL A 45 -6.35 -0.22 3.58
CA VAL A 45 -6.18 0.55 4.81
C VAL A 45 -5.36 -0.26 5.80
N PHE A 46 -4.34 0.37 6.36
CA PHE A 46 -3.46 -0.13 7.42
C PHE A 46 -3.68 0.72 8.69
N PRO A 47 -4.65 0.35 9.54
CA PRO A 47 -5.03 1.14 10.72
C PRO A 47 -4.08 0.95 11.90
N GLY A 48 -4.15 1.87 12.86
CA GLY A 48 -3.50 1.69 14.16
C GLY A 48 -1.97 1.69 14.10
N ILE A 49 -1.39 2.58 13.29
CA ILE A 49 0.06 2.69 13.10
C ILE A 49 0.77 3.03 14.42
N VAL A 50 1.62 2.12 14.87
CA VAL A 50 2.54 2.29 16.01
C VAL A 50 3.89 2.83 15.53
N SER A 51 4.36 2.32 14.39
CA SER A 51 5.59 2.82 13.75
C SER A 51 5.50 2.71 12.23
N PHE A 52 6.03 3.72 11.55
CA PHE A 52 6.15 3.82 10.10
C PHE A 52 7.63 4.06 9.78
N HIS A 53 8.22 3.20 8.94
CA HIS A 53 9.59 3.39 8.47
C HIS A 53 9.66 3.16 6.96
N GLU A 54 9.96 4.21 6.20
CA GLU A 54 10.15 4.14 4.76
C GLU A 54 11.63 4.11 4.37
N THR A 55 11.95 3.32 3.35
CA THR A 55 13.27 3.27 2.70
C THR A 55 13.08 3.39 1.19
N ASN A 56 13.77 4.33 0.57
CA ASN A 56 13.81 4.45 -0.89
C ASN A 56 14.70 3.37 -1.49
N LEU A 57 14.28 2.80 -2.62
CA LEU A 57 15.06 1.78 -3.32
C LEU A 57 16.15 2.44 -4.18
N LEU A 58 17.36 1.88 -4.18
CA LEU A 58 18.55 2.46 -4.84
C LEU A 58 18.40 2.66 -6.36
N ASN A 59 17.52 1.90 -7.01
CA ASN A 59 17.26 1.92 -8.45
C ASN A 59 15.81 2.34 -8.75
N GLN A 60 15.29 3.33 -8.03
CA GLN A 60 13.94 3.82 -8.29
C GLN A 60 13.82 4.41 -9.71
N PRO A 61 12.67 4.21 -10.39
CA PRO A 61 12.39 4.85 -11.68
C PRO A 61 12.29 6.38 -11.55
N GLU A 62 12.17 7.07 -12.69
CA GLU A 62 11.88 8.51 -12.72
C GLU A 62 10.59 8.82 -11.95
N ASP A 63 10.57 9.97 -11.25
CA ASP A 63 9.47 10.35 -10.36
C ASP A 63 8.11 10.40 -11.08
N ASP A 64 8.11 10.72 -12.39
CA ASP A 64 6.92 10.80 -13.25
C ASP A 64 6.32 9.43 -13.61
N SER A 65 7.00 8.32 -13.29
CA SER A 65 6.46 6.97 -13.51
C SER A 65 5.40 6.61 -12.47
N ILE A 66 4.31 5.98 -12.90
CA ILE A 66 3.29 5.42 -12.00
C ILE A 66 3.95 4.33 -11.14
N ASP A 67 3.67 4.37 -9.84
CA ASP A 67 4.16 3.37 -8.87
C ASP A 67 3.17 2.20 -8.77
N ASP A 68 3.62 1.05 -8.27
CA ASP A 68 2.80 -0.15 -8.11
C ASP A 68 3.13 -0.91 -6.83
N VAL A 69 2.13 -1.59 -6.28
CA VAL A 69 2.31 -2.52 -5.17
C VAL A 69 2.96 -3.79 -5.70
N VAL A 70 4.20 -4.04 -5.29
CA VAL A 70 4.96 -5.25 -5.63
C VAL A 70 4.59 -6.38 -4.67
N SER A 71 4.54 -6.10 -3.37
CA SER A 71 4.11 -7.11 -2.38
C SER A 71 3.68 -6.49 -1.05
N ILE A 72 2.83 -7.22 -0.31
CA ILE A 72 2.48 -6.94 1.08
C ILE A 72 2.77 -8.21 1.88
N GLN A 73 3.84 -8.18 2.67
CA GLN A 73 4.33 -9.34 3.40
C GLN A 73 4.12 -9.17 4.90
N ARG A 74 3.53 -10.18 5.54
CA ARG A 74 3.40 -10.21 6.99
C ARG A 74 4.66 -10.81 7.61
N LEU A 75 5.28 -10.09 8.54
CA LEU A 75 6.44 -10.56 9.30
C LEU A 75 6.00 -11.31 10.56
N ASP A 76 4.99 -10.79 11.25
CA ASP A 76 4.37 -11.40 12.42
C ASP A 76 2.95 -10.82 12.64
N THR A 77 2.37 -11.02 13.82
CA THR A 77 1.02 -10.55 14.16
C THR A 77 0.81 -9.06 13.87
N ASN A 78 1.79 -8.22 14.18
CA ASN A 78 1.62 -6.76 14.16
C ASN A 78 2.44 -6.09 13.07
N ARG A 79 3.47 -6.76 12.54
CA ARG A 79 4.40 -6.14 11.59
C ARG A 79 4.21 -6.66 10.17
N LEU A 80 4.24 -5.73 9.22
CA LEU A 80 4.17 -6.01 7.80
C LEU A 80 5.07 -5.09 6.99
N ILE A 81 5.50 -5.58 5.83
CA ILE A 81 6.29 -4.84 4.85
C ILE A 81 5.39 -4.61 3.64
N LEU A 82 5.20 -3.34 3.28
CA LEU A 82 4.65 -2.93 2.00
C LEU A 82 5.82 -2.59 1.07
N THR A 83 6.00 -3.39 0.02
CA THR A 83 6.96 -3.13 -1.04
C THR A 83 6.22 -2.57 -2.23
N THR A 84 6.60 -1.35 -2.62
CA THR A 84 6.21 -0.70 -3.87
C THR A 84 7.38 -0.75 -4.85
N TYR A 85 7.18 -0.29 -6.07
CA TYR A 85 8.27 -0.23 -7.03
C TYR A 85 9.30 0.85 -6.69
N LYS A 86 8.91 1.91 -5.98
CA LYS A 86 9.82 2.99 -5.55
C LYS A 86 10.37 2.82 -4.13
N LYS A 87 9.60 2.23 -3.21
CA LYS A 87 9.89 2.22 -1.77
C LYS A 87 9.57 0.89 -1.09
N GLU A 88 10.25 0.65 0.02
CA GLU A 88 9.86 -0.34 1.02
C GLU A 88 9.42 0.36 2.31
N ILE A 89 8.29 -0.07 2.87
CA ILE A 89 7.69 0.52 4.06
C ILE A 89 7.43 -0.56 5.10
N LEU A 90 8.12 -0.48 6.23
CA LEU A 90 7.88 -1.32 7.39
C LEU A 90 6.83 -0.67 8.30
N LEU A 91 5.72 -1.38 8.49
CA LEU A 91 4.59 -0.96 9.31
C LEU A 91 4.47 -1.86 10.55
N ASN A 92 4.18 -1.24 11.69
CA ASN A 92 3.77 -1.92 12.90
C ASN A 92 2.37 -1.43 13.29
N LEU A 93 1.40 -2.34 13.36
CA LEU A 93 -0.03 -2.06 13.49
C LEU A 93 -0.58 -2.64 14.79
N THR A 94 -1.62 -2.01 15.32
CA THR A 94 -2.44 -2.58 16.40
C THR A 94 -3.65 -3.36 15.89
N GLU A 95 -3.97 -3.23 14.60
CA GLU A 95 -5.19 -3.71 13.98
C GLU A 95 -4.89 -4.36 12.61
N GLU A 96 -5.80 -5.22 12.14
CA GLU A 96 -5.65 -5.90 10.86
C GLU A 96 -5.93 -4.97 9.67
N PRO A 97 -5.14 -5.03 8.59
CA PRO A 97 -5.45 -4.31 7.35
C PRO A 97 -6.77 -4.77 6.75
N PHE A 98 -7.47 -3.84 6.11
CA PHE A 98 -8.74 -4.12 5.42
C PHE A 98 -8.84 -3.34 4.11
N VAL A 99 -9.89 -3.61 3.35
CA VAL A 99 -10.12 -3.02 2.03
C VAL A 99 -11.44 -2.25 2.01
N GLU A 100 -11.42 -1.06 1.42
CA GLU A 100 -12.60 -0.27 1.08
C GLU A 100 -12.75 -0.20 -0.44
N VAL A 101 -14.00 -0.25 -0.93
CA VAL A 101 -14.32 0.02 -2.34
C VAL A 101 -14.56 1.52 -2.49
N ILE A 102 -13.96 2.12 -3.51
CA ILE A 102 -14.16 3.53 -3.85
C ILE A 102 -15.19 3.58 -4.98
N ASP A 103 -16.28 4.33 -4.77
CA ASP A 103 -17.35 4.58 -5.76
C ASP A 103 -16.99 5.73 -6.72
#